data_AF-A0A2G8LF49-F1
#
_entry.id   AF-A0A2G8LF49-F1
#
_cell.length_a   1.000
_cell.length_b   1.000
_cell.length_c   1.000
_cell.angle_alpha   90.00
_cell.angle_beta   90.00
_cell.angle_gamma   90.00
#
_symmetry.space_group_name_H-M   'P 1'
#
loop_
_entity.id
_entity.type
_entity.pdbx_description
1 polymer ?
#
loop_
_entity_poly.entity_id
_entity_poly.type
_entity_poly.pdbx_seq_one_letter_code
_entity_poly.pdbx_strand_id
1 'polypeptide(L)'
;MYSKYYILLGSVTEFAPLRSLAENIKQEALKASFPVTLLVEFSVQITDAMRYLHSSNIIHRDLATRNILLFINEVGTKTVKISDFGLSRRLLLGENYRSEMKPHLKLPLAWMPVEALTKLTFTKASDVYSFGVTMWEMFSYGCQPWATRSGEEILKAIDKPNFQRLEDQRHARNQFYDMMLKVWSHQPEDRPTFAELHSDLPMTKPLQVRAVSSHVASSPDELTFRTDDIITVIEKSDKSGMWTGVSPLGKVGKFECTKTSAAGGGPGPTSPTREKKGSKAKRAKSGKSKEVKKRCTFPGKLTKHKRKRAKDACGRMWPAVGFNQEMNISVNPLSLSLNPTAG
;
A
#
# COMPACT_ATOMS: atom_id res chain seq x y z
N MET A 1 29.44 3.13 -21.06
CA MET A 1 28.97 2.17 -20.04
C MET A 1 28.06 1.17 -20.73
N TYR A 2 28.40 -0.12 -20.71
CA TYR A 2 27.60 -1.16 -21.35
C TYR A 2 26.37 -1.47 -20.48
N SER A 3 25.17 -1.10 -20.96
CA SER A 3 23.91 -1.59 -20.40
C SER A 3 23.85 -3.10 -20.59
N LYS A 4 23.90 -3.85 -19.49
CA LYS A 4 23.73 -5.32 -19.52
C LYS A 4 22.24 -5.62 -19.65
N TYR A 5 21.83 -6.08 -20.82
CA TYR A 5 20.49 -6.61 -21.06
C TYR A 5 20.50 -8.14 -20.86
N TYR A 6 19.43 -8.70 -20.31
CA TYR A 6 19.23 -10.16 -20.25
C TYR A 6 18.08 -10.58 -21.16
N ILE A 7 18.25 -11.75 -21.79
CA ILE A 7 17.23 -12.40 -22.61
C ILE A 7 16.37 -13.26 -21.67
N LEU A 8 15.25 -12.72 -21.21
CA LEU A 8 14.11 -13.52 -20.79
C LEU A 8 13.38 -13.89 -22.08
N LEU A 9 13.54 -15.14 -22.54
CA LEU A 9 12.94 -15.73 -23.76
C LEU A 9 11.88 -14.84 -24.43
N GLY A 10 12.32 -13.97 -25.35
CA GLY A 10 11.47 -13.16 -26.23
C GLY A 10 11.40 -11.64 -25.97
N SER A 11 11.92 -11.09 -24.87
CA SER A 11 11.94 -9.62 -24.70
C SER A 11 13.23 -9.11 -24.04
N VAL A 12 13.72 -7.98 -24.55
CA VAL A 12 14.87 -7.24 -24.02
C VAL A 12 14.34 -6.07 -23.20
N THR A 13 14.56 -6.10 -21.88
CA THR A 13 14.12 -5.04 -20.95
C THR A 13 15.29 -4.50 -20.14
N GLU A 14 15.10 -3.32 -19.54
CA GLU A 14 16.08 -2.71 -18.65
C GLU A 14 16.35 -3.60 -17.43
N PHE A 15 17.63 -3.74 -17.06
CA PHE A 15 18.04 -4.56 -15.93
C PHE A 15 17.88 -3.80 -14.59
N ALA A 16 17.10 -4.37 -13.67
CA ALA A 16 16.96 -3.88 -12.31
C ALA A 16 17.93 -4.61 -11.35
N PRO A 17 19.07 -4.00 -10.98
CA PRO A 17 20.10 -4.68 -10.19
C PRO A 17 19.63 -5.03 -8.77
N LEU A 18 18.65 -4.29 -8.25
CA LEU A 18 18.10 -4.51 -6.92
C LEU A 18 16.89 -5.46 -6.91
N ARG A 19 16.52 -6.05 -8.04
CA ARG A 19 15.37 -6.98 -8.16
C ARG A 19 14.03 -6.35 -7.77
N SER A 20 13.05 -7.18 -7.42
CA SER A 20 11.71 -6.73 -7.05
C SER A 20 11.66 -6.08 -5.68
N LEU A 21 10.75 -5.12 -5.49
CA LEU A 21 10.45 -4.49 -4.21
C LEU A 21 10.03 -5.55 -3.19
N ALA A 22 9.22 -6.53 -3.59
CA ALA A 22 8.80 -7.65 -2.75
C ALA A 22 9.96 -8.41 -2.10
N GLU A 23 11.03 -8.69 -2.84
CA GLU A 23 12.21 -9.40 -2.32
C GLU A 23 13.00 -8.56 -1.32
N ASN A 24 12.96 -7.23 -1.44
CA ASN A 24 13.74 -6.32 -0.61
C ASN A 24 13.03 -5.99 0.70
N ILE A 25 11.73 -5.63 0.65
CA ILE A 25 10.99 -5.18 1.84
C ILE A 25 10.74 -6.30 2.85
N LYS A 26 10.77 -7.57 2.41
CA LYS A 26 10.64 -8.76 3.26
C LYS A 26 11.89 -9.06 4.09
N GLN A 27 13.06 -8.55 3.68
CA GLN A 27 14.31 -8.84 4.37
C GLN A 27 14.42 -8.00 5.64
N GLU A 28 14.44 -8.65 6.80
CA GLU A 28 14.53 -7.97 8.11
C GLU A 28 15.75 -7.04 8.18
N ALA A 29 16.89 -7.48 7.62
CA ALA A 29 18.12 -6.71 7.56
C ALA A 29 18.01 -5.43 6.73
N LEU A 30 17.07 -5.36 5.77
CA LEU A 30 16.88 -4.23 4.88
C LEU A 30 15.73 -3.31 5.29
N LYS A 31 14.90 -3.66 6.29
CA LYS A 31 13.74 -2.82 6.70
C LYS A 31 14.13 -1.37 6.97
N ALA A 32 15.28 -1.16 7.59
CA ALA A 32 15.82 0.18 7.86
C ALA A 32 16.09 1.02 6.60
N SER A 33 16.34 0.36 5.46
CA SER A 33 16.55 0.99 4.16
C SER A 33 15.26 1.39 3.44
N PHE A 34 14.09 1.01 4.00
CA PHE A 34 12.76 1.27 3.46
C PHE A 34 11.86 1.97 4.48
N PRO A 35 12.23 3.17 4.96
CA PRO A 35 11.38 3.93 5.88
C PRO A 35 10.03 4.23 5.22
N VAL A 36 9.01 4.47 6.06
CA VAL A 36 7.64 4.77 5.61
C VAL A 36 7.61 5.90 4.58
N THR A 37 8.43 6.94 4.75
CA THR A 37 8.54 8.05 3.79
C THR A 37 8.95 7.58 2.40
N LEU A 38 9.91 6.66 2.30
CA LEU A 38 10.34 6.10 1.02
C LEU A 38 9.24 5.24 0.40
N LEU A 39 8.48 4.50 1.21
CA LEU A 39 7.32 3.73 0.71
C LEU A 39 6.21 4.64 0.16
N VAL A 40 6.04 5.84 0.73
CA VAL A 40 5.14 6.87 0.18
C VAL A 40 5.70 7.40 -1.14
N GLU A 41 6.99 7.69 -1.23
CA GLU A 41 7.64 8.12 -2.48
C GLU A 41 7.51 7.06 -3.59
N PHE A 42 7.66 5.78 -3.26
CA PHE A 42 7.41 4.69 -4.20
C PHE A 42 5.94 4.61 -4.61
N SER A 43 5.01 4.83 -3.69
CA SER A 43 3.58 4.88 -4.01
C SER A 43 3.28 6.00 -5.02
N VAL A 44 3.87 7.19 -4.86
CA VAL A 44 3.75 8.30 -5.81
C VAL A 44 4.29 7.90 -7.19
N GLN A 45 5.51 7.34 -7.27
CA GLN A 45 6.10 6.87 -8.53
C GLN A 45 5.23 5.81 -9.23
N ILE A 46 4.64 4.88 -8.48
CA ILE A 46 3.73 3.86 -9.01
C ILE A 46 2.45 4.52 -9.56
N THR A 47 1.87 5.48 -8.83
CA THR A 47 0.67 6.18 -9.31
C THR A 47 0.92 7.00 -10.56
N ASP A 48 2.09 7.62 -10.70
CA ASP A 48 2.44 8.37 -11.92
C ASP A 48 2.57 7.44 -13.13
N ALA A 49 3.26 6.31 -12.96
CA ALA A 49 3.39 5.30 -14.01
C ALA A 49 2.04 4.69 -14.41
N MET A 50 1.18 4.36 -13.44
CA MET A 50 -0.16 3.83 -13.72
C MET A 50 -1.09 4.87 -14.36
N ARG A 51 -0.97 6.14 -13.97
CA ARG A 51 -1.65 7.28 -14.61
C ARG A 51 -1.29 7.35 -16.10
N TYR A 52 -0.01 7.18 -16.45
CA TYR A 52 0.45 7.13 -17.85
C TYR A 52 -0.10 5.92 -18.62
N LEU A 53 -0.11 4.73 -18.02
CA LEU A 53 -0.71 3.55 -18.65
C LEU A 53 -2.21 3.78 -18.91
N HIS A 54 -2.92 4.32 -17.93
CA HIS A 54 -4.36 4.57 -18.03
C HIS A 54 -4.70 5.67 -19.02
N SER A 55 -3.87 6.72 -19.18
CA SER A 55 -4.06 7.72 -20.24
C SER A 55 -3.88 7.12 -21.63
N SER A 56 -3.09 6.05 -21.75
CA SER A 56 -2.90 5.28 -22.99
C SER A 56 -3.94 4.16 -23.17
N ASN A 57 -4.97 4.11 -22.31
CA ASN A 57 -5.97 3.05 -22.26
C ASN A 57 -5.37 1.65 -22.07
N ILE A 58 -4.28 1.53 -21.31
CA ILE A 58 -3.66 0.25 -20.96
C ILE A 58 -4.01 -0.09 -19.52
N ILE A 59 -4.51 -1.31 -19.30
CA ILE A 59 -4.68 -1.90 -17.96
C ILE A 59 -3.58 -2.92 -17.70
N HIS A 60 -3.05 -2.94 -16.47
CA HIS A 60 -1.93 -3.81 -16.11
C HIS A 60 -2.36 -5.23 -15.79
N ARG A 61 -3.43 -5.39 -15.00
CA ARG A 61 -4.02 -6.67 -14.53
C ARG A 61 -3.15 -7.52 -13.59
N ASP A 62 -1.95 -7.06 -13.24
CA ASP A 62 -1.04 -7.77 -12.33
C ASP A 62 -0.17 -6.82 -11.50
N LEU A 63 -0.77 -5.71 -11.04
CA LEU A 63 -0.06 -4.75 -10.21
C LEU A 63 0.12 -5.33 -8.79
N ALA A 64 1.37 -5.59 -8.41
CA ALA A 64 1.77 -6.16 -7.13
C ALA A 64 3.25 -5.84 -6.84
N THR A 65 3.70 -5.90 -5.59
CA THR A 65 5.09 -5.55 -5.24
C THR A 65 6.17 -6.43 -5.90
N ARG A 66 5.81 -7.65 -6.33
CA ARG A 66 6.69 -8.53 -7.12
C ARG A 66 7.00 -7.98 -8.52
N ASN A 67 6.10 -7.15 -9.04
CA ASN A 67 6.16 -6.53 -10.37
C ASN A 67 6.58 -5.05 -10.27
N ILE A 68 7.09 -4.63 -9.11
CA ILE A 68 7.71 -3.33 -8.91
C ILE A 68 9.22 -3.58 -8.78
N LEU A 69 10.01 -3.05 -9.69
CA LEU A 69 11.46 -3.23 -9.73
C LEU A 69 12.17 -2.05 -9.08
N LEU A 70 13.19 -2.34 -8.27
CA LEU A 70 13.99 -1.34 -7.57
C LEU A 70 15.24 -0.96 -8.36
N PHE A 71 15.53 0.34 -8.33
CA PHE A 71 16.71 0.95 -8.91
C PHE A 71 17.36 1.87 -7.88
N ILE A 72 18.65 2.12 -8.06
CA ILE A 72 19.40 3.11 -7.31
C ILE A 72 20.23 3.90 -8.31
N ASN A 73 20.16 5.22 -8.22
CA ASN A 73 20.98 6.09 -9.07
C ASN A 73 22.39 6.29 -8.45
N GLU A 74 23.25 7.00 -9.15
CA GLU A 74 24.65 7.23 -8.74
C GLU A 74 24.79 7.94 -7.38
N VAL A 75 23.81 8.76 -7.01
CA VAL A 75 23.78 9.48 -5.72
C VAL A 75 23.09 8.70 -4.60
N GLY A 76 22.72 7.44 -4.84
CA GLY A 76 22.13 6.55 -3.83
C GLY A 76 20.62 6.69 -3.63
N THR A 77 19.92 7.47 -4.45
CA THR A 77 18.46 7.60 -4.40
C THR A 77 17.81 6.34 -4.96
N LYS A 78 16.90 5.74 -4.18
CA LYS A 78 16.12 4.59 -4.63
C LYS A 78 14.91 5.05 -5.45
N THR A 79 14.64 4.39 -6.57
CA THR A 79 13.47 4.61 -7.42
C THR A 79 12.83 3.28 -7.80
N VAL A 80 11.58 3.32 -8.25
CA VAL A 80 10.83 2.13 -8.66
C VAL A 80 10.31 2.24 -10.09
N LYS A 81 10.22 1.10 -10.78
CA LYS A 81 9.57 0.98 -12.10
C LYS A 81 8.60 -0.20 -12.10
N ILE A 82 7.49 -0.06 -12.80
CA ILE A 82 6.52 -1.15 -12.99
C ILE A 82 7.04 -2.08 -14.09
N SER A 83 6.87 -3.39 -13.88
CA SER A 83 7.30 -4.45 -14.80
C SER A 83 6.21 -5.50 -15.00
N ASP A 84 6.51 -6.49 -15.84
CA ASP A 84 5.64 -7.63 -16.15
C ASP A 84 4.28 -7.24 -16.77
N PHE A 85 4.35 -6.85 -18.04
CA PHE A 85 3.19 -6.50 -18.85
C PHE A 85 2.55 -7.74 -19.52
N GLY A 86 2.91 -8.97 -19.11
CA GLY A 86 2.43 -10.20 -19.78
C GLY A 86 0.91 -10.37 -19.74
N LEU A 87 0.26 -9.86 -18.69
CA LEU A 87 -1.19 -9.84 -18.54
C LEU A 87 -1.85 -8.54 -19.03
N SER A 88 -1.07 -7.51 -19.36
CA SER A 88 -1.60 -6.19 -19.71
C SER A 88 -2.39 -6.19 -21.01
N ARG A 89 -3.38 -5.30 -21.10
CA ARG A 89 -4.27 -5.19 -22.28
C ARG A 89 -4.57 -3.74 -22.58
N ARG A 90 -4.64 -3.41 -23.88
CA ARG A 90 -5.18 -2.13 -24.34
C ARG A 90 -6.70 -2.23 -24.43
N LEU A 91 -7.39 -1.27 -23.84
CA LEU A 91 -8.84 -1.12 -23.90
C LEU A 91 -9.22 -0.35 -25.17
N LEU A 92 -10.33 -0.74 -25.79
CA LEU A 92 -11.02 0.12 -26.75
C LEU A 92 -11.71 1.27 -26.00
N LEU A 93 -11.99 2.36 -26.70
CA LEU A 93 -12.52 3.57 -26.07
C LEU A 93 -13.90 3.28 -25.43
N GLY A 94 -14.04 3.50 -24.13
CA GLY A 94 -15.29 3.26 -23.40
C GLY A 94 -15.58 1.81 -23.05
N GLU A 95 -14.66 0.87 -23.32
CA GLU A 95 -14.87 -0.55 -23.07
C GLU A 95 -14.10 -1.09 -21.85
N ASN A 96 -14.62 -2.17 -21.28
CA ASN A 96 -13.97 -3.00 -20.28
C ASN A 96 -13.38 -4.26 -20.94
N TYR A 97 -12.28 -4.80 -20.40
CA TYR A 97 -11.74 -6.07 -20.89
C TYR A 97 -12.33 -7.24 -20.12
N ARG A 98 -13.08 -8.11 -20.79
CA ARG A 98 -13.51 -9.40 -20.22
C ARG A 98 -12.58 -10.50 -20.69
N SER A 99 -11.87 -11.12 -19.76
CA SER A 99 -11.00 -12.25 -20.08
C SER A 99 -11.81 -13.53 -20.21
N GLU A 100 -11.47 -14.35 -21.20
CA GLU A 100 -11.89 -15.75 -21.23
C GLU A 100 -11.14 -16.55 -20.17
N MET A 101 -11.83 -17.50 -19.53
CA MET A 101 -11.19 -18.45 -18.63
C MET A 101 -10.42 -19.48 -19.46
N LYS A 102 -9.09 -19.51 -19.31
CA LYS A 102 -8.23 -20.52 -19.95
C LYS A 102 -7.66 -21.48 -18.90
N PRO A 103 -7.53 -22.79 -19.20
CA PRO A 103 -7.07 -23.80 -18.22
C PRO A 103 -5.72 -23.51 -17.55
N HIS A 104 -4.86 -22.72 -18.20
CA HIS A 104 -3.51 -22.37 -17.72
C HIS A 104 -3.34 -20.90 -17.34
N LEU A 105 -4.43 -20.12 -17.30
CA LEU A 105 -4.36 -18.71 -16.95
C LEU A 105 -4.11 -18.57 -15.43
N LYS A 106 -2.87 -18.23 -15.06
CA LYS A 106 -2.51 -17.89 -13.68
C LYS A 106 -2.89 -16.44 -13.41
N LEU A 107 -3.79 -16.21 -12.47
CA LEU A 107 -4.25 -14.88 -12.07
C LEU A 107 -3.87 -14.55 -10.63
N PRO A 108 -3.62 -13.27 -10.32
CA PRO A 108 -3.24 -12.83 -8.99
C PRO A 108 -4.47 -12.65 -8.08
N LEU A 109 -5.15 -13.74 -7.73
CA LEU A 109 -6.48 -13.70 -7.08
C LEU A 109 -6.54 -12.80 -5.83
N ALA A 110 -5.46 -12.75 -5.03
CA ALA A 110 -5.41 -11.91 -3.82
C ALA A 110 -5.33 -10.38 -4.08
N TRP A 111 -5.05 -9.97 -5.33
CA TRP A 111 -5.01 -8.57 -5.77
C TRP A 111 -6.25 -8.17 -6.57
N MET A 112 -7.15 -9.12 -6.83
CA MET A 112 -8.30 -8.91 -7.71
C MET A 112 -9.52 -8.39 -6.94
N PRO A 113 -10.27 -7.44 -7.50
CA PRO A 113 -11.56 -7.03 -6.96
C PRO A 113 -12.67 -8.05 -7.28
N VAL A 114 -13.85 -7.87 -6.67
CA VAL A 114 -15.01 -8.76 -6.82
C VAL A 114 -15.41 -8.97 -8.28
N GLU A 115 -15.48 -7.91 -9.09
CA GLU A 115 -15.86 -8.00 -10.50
C GLU A 115 -14.87 -8.82 -11.35
N ALA A 116 -13.59 -8.80 -10.97
CA ALA A 116 -12.56 -9.57 -11.65
C ALA A 116 -12.58 -11.04 -11.18
N LEU A 117 -12.82 -11.30 -9.89
CA LEU A 117 -12.94 -12.66 -9.35
C LEU A 117 -14.19 -13.39 -9.87
N THR A 118 -15.30 -12.68 -10.05
CA THR A 118 -16.59 -13.28 -10.43
C THR A 118 -16.81 -13.36 -11.94
N LYS A 119 -16.45 -12.29 -12.67
CA LYS A 119 -16.78 -12.14 -14.09
C LYS A 119 -15.56 -12.05 -15.00
N LEU A 120 -14.35 -12.15 -14.45
CA LEU A 120 -13.09 -11.89 -15.17
C LEU A 120 -13.12 -10.54 -15.92
N THR A 121 -13.82 -9.56 -15.36
CA THR A 121 -13.91 -8.21 -15.91
C THR A 121 -12.82 -7.34 -15.33
N PHE A 122 -11.95 -6.83 -16.20
CA PHE A 122 -10.83 -5.99 -15.86
C PHE A 122 -11.01 -4.59 -16.46
N THR A 123 -10.78 -3.59 -15.64
CA THR A 123 -10.97 -2.17 -15.94
C THR A 123 -9.83 -1.36 -15.33
N LYS A 124 -9.76 -0.07 -15.65
CA LYS A 124 -8.87 0.87 -14.94
C LYS A 124 -9.13 0.83 -13.42
N ALA A 125 -10.39 0.81 -12.99
CA ALA A 125 -10.76 0.71 -11.58
C ALA A 125 -10.35 -0.62 -10.93
N SER A 126 -10.18 -1.71 -11.71
CA SER A 126 -9.64 -2.95 -11.18
C SER A 126 -8.15 -2.87 -10.86
N ASP A 127 -7.35 -2.15 -11.67
CA ASP A 127 -5.94 -1.88 -11.36
C ASP A 127 -5.81 -0.99 -10.12
N VAL A 128 -6.72 -0.03 -9.92
CA VAL A 128 -6.77 0.80 -8.71
C VAL A 128 -6.97 -0.04 -7.46
N TYR A 129 -7.86 -1.05 -7.51
CA TYR A 129 -8.02 -1.98 -6.39
C TYR A 129 -6.73 -2.76 -6.10
N SER A 130 -6.08 -3.28 -7.16
CA SER A 130 -4.79 -3.98 -7.05
C SER A 130 -3.67 -3.08 -6.51
N PHE A 131 -3.69 -1.78 -6.82
CA PHE A 131 -2.79 -0.79 -6.22
C PHE A 131 -2.99 -0.68 -4.71
N GLY A 132 -4.23 -0.71 -4.20
CA GLY A 132 -4.49 -0.74 -2.76
C GLY A 132 -3.86 -1.95 -2.07
N VAL A 133 -3.94 -3.14 -2.70
CA VAL A 133 -3.28 -4.35 -2.19
C VAL A 133 -1.76 -4.22 -2.26
N THR A 134 -1.23 -3.62 -3.33
CA THR A 134 0.20 -3.33 -3.49
C THR A 134 0.71 -2.37 -2.41
N MET A 135 -0.05 -1.31 -2.08
CA MET A 135 0.27 -0.43 -0.96
C MET A 135 0.27 -1.20 0.36
N TRP A 136 -0.74 -2.04 0.58
CA TRP A 136 -0.79 -2.86 1.79
C TRP A 136 0.43 -3.76 1.94
N GLU A 137 0.89 -4.41 0.85
CA GLU A 137 2.14 -5.17 0.85
C GLU A 137 3.34 -4.29 1.23
N MET A 138 3.47 -3.09 0.66
CA MET A 138 4.57 -2.16 0.98
C MET A 138 4.57 -1.80 2.47
N PHE A 139 3.45 -1.32 2.99
CA PHE A 139 3.35 -0.83 4.37
C PHE A 139 3.32 -1.94 5.43
N SER A 140 3.04 -3.17 5.03
CA SER A 140 3.20 -4.37 5.87
C SER A 140 4.57 -5.03 5.73
N TYR A 141 5.51 -4.41 5.01
CA TYR A 141 6.86 -4.95 4.74
C TYR A 141 6.82 -6.35 4.13
N GLY A 142 5.92 -6.53 3.15
CA GLY A 142 5.82 -7.72 2.33
C GLY A 142 5.02 -8.86 2.96
N CYS A 143 4.09 -8.58 3.87
CA CYS A 143 3.14 -9.61 4.28
C CYS A 143 2.36 -10.14 3.07
N GLN A 144 1.98 -11.41 3.13
CA GLN A 144 1.18 -12.02 2.06
C GLN A 144 -0.29 -11.59 2.21
N PRO A 145 -0.89 -10.94 1.19
CA PRO A 145 -2.30 -10.56 1.25
C PRO A 145 -3.17 -11.81 1.27
N TRP A 146 -4.17 -11.81 2.14
CA TRP A 146 -5.10 -12.93 2.32
C TRP A 146 -4.39 -14.28 2.51
N ALA A 147 -3.30 -14.29 3.30
CA ALA A 147 -2.52 -15.48 3.58
C ALA A 147 -3.42 -16.68 3.90
N THR A 148 -3.08 -17.83 3.31
CA THR A 148 -3.78 -19.11 3.43
C THR A 148 -5.23 -19.16 2.93
N ARG A 149 -5.74 -18.12 2.25
CA ARG A 149 -7.09 -18.15 1.64
C ARG A 149 -7.03 -18.47 0.15
N SER A 150 -7.95 -19.31 -0.29
CA SER A 150 -8.28 -19.57 -1.70
C SER A 150 -9.02 -18.39 -2.34
N GLY A 151 -9.12 -18.36 -3.67
CA GLY A 151 -9.87 -17.35 -4.40
C GLY A 151 -11.35 -17.26 -3.97
N GLU A 152 -11.97 -18.40 -3.67
CA GLU A 152 -13.35 -18.46 -3.18
C GLU A 152 -13.50 -17.86 -1.78
N GLU A 153 -12.57 -18.19 -0.87
CA GLU A 153 -12.56 -17.61 0.48
C GLU A 153 -12.27 -16.11 0.47
N ILE A 154 -11.42 -15.65 -0.44
CA ILE A 154 -11.15 -14.22 -0.66
C ILE A 154 -12.42 -13.54 -1.16
N LEU A 155 -13.06 -14.08 -2.22
CA LEU A 155 -14.31 -13.54 -2.76
C LEU A 155 -15.37 -13.43 -1.67
N LYS A 156 -15.61 -14.51 -0.93
CA LYS A 156 -16.58 -14.54 0.18
C LYS A 156 -16.26 -13.47 1.23
N ALA A 157 -14.98 -13.21 1.51
CA ALA A 157 -14.57 -12.22 2.49
C ALA A 157 -14.82 -10.77 2.01
N ILE A 158 -14.44 -10.45 0.77
CA ILE A 158 -14.46 -9.07 0.29
C ILE A 158 -15.82 -8.63 -0.27
N ASP A 159 -16.65 -9.59 -0.69
CA ASP A 159 -17.97 -9.36 -1.27
C ASP A 159 -19.08 -9.25 -0.20
N LYS A 160 -20.29 -8.91 -0.65
CA LYS A 160 -21.49 -8.84 0.18
C LYS A 160 -21.78 -10.21 0.84
N PRO A 161 -22.21 -10.23 2.11
CA PRO A 161 -22.44 -9.09 3.01
C PRO A 161 -21.22 -8.72 3.87
N ASN A 162 -20.05 -9.34 3.65
CA ASN A 162 -18.94 -9.31 4.60
C ASN A 162 -18.08 -8.05 4.49
N PHE A 163 -17.81 -7.58 3.27
CA PHE A 163 -17.01 -6.37 3.00
C PHE A 163 -15.66 -6.33 3.76
N GLN A 164 -15.04 -7.48 4.04
CA GLN A 164 -13.75 -7.51 4.72
C GLN A 164 -12.69 -6.82 3.86
N ARG A 165 -11.73 -6.18 4.52
CA ARG A 165 -10.54 -5.58 3.91
C ARG A 165 -9.31 -6.11 4.63
N LEU A 166 -8.15 -6.01 3.98
CA LEU A 166 -6.89 -6.36 4.61
C LEU A 166 -6.67 -5.46 5.82
N GLU A 167 -6.40 -6.08 6.97
CA GLU A 167 -6.18 -5.36 8.23
C GLU A 167 -4.85 -4.61 8.20
N ASP A 168 -4.81 -3.38 8.72
CA ASP A 168 -3.53 -2.74 9.01
C ASP A 168 -2.92 -3.45 10.22
N GLN A 169 -1.82 -4.19 10.00
CA GLN A 169 -1.06 -4.89 11.06
C GLN A 169 -0.64 -3.96 12.20
N ARG A 170 -0.58 -2.65 11.92
CA ARG A 170 -0.19 -1.60 12.86
C ARG A 170 -1.33 -1.15 13.77
N HIS A 171 -2.57 -1.62 13.52
CA HIS A 171 -3.80 -1.28 14.24
C HIS A 171 -4.09 0.23 14.41
N ALA A 172 -3.34 1.08 13.70
CA ALA A 172 -3.42 2.53 13.78
C ALA A 172 -3.90 3.03 12.42
N ARG A 173 -5.21 3.28 12.35
CA ARG A 173 -5.84 3.89 11.18
C ARG A 173 -5.14 5.23 10.91
N ASN A 174 -4.51 5.33 9.75
CA ASN A 174 -3.78 6.51 9.32
C ASN A 174 -4.23 6.91 7.91
N GLN A 175 -3.77 8.07 7.45
CA GLN A 175 -4.16 8.63 6.16
C GLN A 175 -3.87 7.68 4.98
N PHE A 176 -2.82 6.86 5.07
CA PHE A 176 -2.51 5.86 4.04
C PHE A 176 -3.52 4.72 4.04
N TYR A 177 -3.92 4.24 5.22
CA TYR A 177 -4.95 3.21 5.33
C TYR A 177 -6.33 3.75 4.91
N ASP A 178 -6.66 5.00 5.24
CA ASP A 178 -7.87 5.65 4.73
C ASP A 178 -7.91 5.71 3.20
N MET A 179 -6.77 5.98 2.57
CA MET A 179 -6.64 5.91 1.12
C MET A 179 -6.82 4.47 0.60
N MET A 180 -6.21 3.46 1.26
CA MET A 180 -6.41 2.05 0.91
C MET A 180 -7.89 1.65 0.99
N LEU A 181 -8.62 2.12 2.00
CA LEU A 181 -10.05 1.87 2.13
C LEU A 181 -10.87 2.49 0.97
N LYS A 182 -10.50 3.69 0.51
CA LYS A 182 -11.13 4.34 -0.66
C LYS A 182 -10.86 3.59 -1.96
N VAL A 183 -9.62 3.13 -2.20
CA VAL A 183 -9.31 2.35 -3.43
C VAL A 183 -9.93 0.95 -3.40
N TRP A 184 -10.27 0.44 -2.22
CA TRP A 184 -11.03 -0.79 -2.04
C TRP A 184 -12.54 -0.58 -1.93
N SER A 185 -13.09 0.54 -2.42
CA SER A 185 -14.54 0.68 -2.59
C SER A 185 -15.11 -0.52 -3.35
N HIS A 186 -16.25 -1.03 -2.89
CA HIS A 186 -16.88 -2.22 -3.49
C HIS A 186 -17.27 -1.94 -4.95
N GLN A 187 -18.00 -0.85 -5.20
CA GLN A 187 -18.32 -0.42 -6.55
C GLN A 187 -17.07 0.16 -7.25
N PRO A 188 -16.75 -0.28 -8.48
CA PRO A 188 -15.59 0.24 -9.24
C PRO A 188 -15.61 1.76 -9.45
N GLU A 189 -16.79 2.35 -9.66
CA GLU A 189 -17.00 3.77 -9.89
C GLU A 189 -16.72 4.66 -8.67
N ASP A 190 -16.77 4.09 -7.47
CA ASP A 190 -16.47 4.78 -6.21
C ASP A 190 -14.96 4.79 -5.90
N ARG A 191 -14.14 4.15 -6.74
CA ARG A 191 -12.68 4.09 -6.57
C ARG A 191 -12.05 5.31 -7.26
N PRO A 192 -11.10 6.02 -6.62
CA PRO A 192 -10.42 7.15 -7.24
C PRO A 192 -9.56 6.68 -8.43
N THR A 193 -9.37 7.55 -9.40
CA THR A 193 -8.45 7.34 -10.51
C THR A 193 -6.99 7.47 -10.07
N PHE A 194 -6.05 6.91 -10.84
CA PHE A 194 -4.62 7.15 -10.58
C PHE A 194 -4.22 8.63 -10.71
N ALA A 195 -4.96 9.44 -11.47
CA ALA A 195 -4.73 10.88 -11.55
C ALA A 195 -5.05 11.57 -10.20
N GLU A 196 -6.17 11.23 -9.58
CA GLU A 196 -6.55 11.72 -8.26
C GLU A 196 -5.57 11.21 -7.19
N LEU A 197 -5.23 9.92 -7.21
CA LEU A 197 -4.26 9.35 -6.26
C LEU A 197 -2.88 9.99 -6.36
N HIS A 198 -2.39 10.28 -7.57
CA HIS A 198 -1.12 10.96 -7.79
C HIS A 198 -1.14 12.40 -7.27
N SER A 199 -2.29 13.07 -7.28
CA SER A 199 -2.47 14.40 -6.69
C SER A 199 -2.55 14.35 -5.15
N ASP A 200 -3.22 13.34 -4.60
CA ASP A 200 -3.50 13.25 -3.16
C ASP A 200 -2.31 12.71 -2.35
N LEU A 201 -1.59 11.71 -2.85
CA LEU A 201 -0.49 11.05 -2.12
C LEU A 201 0.61 12.00 -1.64
N PRO A 202 1.12 12.96 -2.45
CA PRO A 202 2.15 13.88 -2.00
C PRO A 202 1.75 14.76 -0.82
N MET A 203 0.45 14.98 -0.61
CA MET A 203 -0.09 15.76 0.50
C MET A 203 -0.10 14.99 1.82
N THR A 204 0.05 13.66 1.77
CA THR A 204 0.04 12.76 2.93
C THR A 204 1.45 12.56 3.53
N LYS A 205 2.21 13.64 3.75
CA LYS A 205 3.55 13.53 4.37
C LYS A 205 3.42 13.14 5.84
N PRO A 206 3.95 11.98 6.26
CA PRO A 206 3.87 11.60 7.65
C PRO A 206 4.80 12.50 8.46
N LEU A 207 4.33 12.96 9.62
CA LEU A 207 5.16 13.77 10.51
C LEU A 207 6.37 12.95 10.95
N GLN A 208 7.55 13.54 10.90
CA GLN A 208 8.77 12.94 11.45
C GLN A 208 9.23 13.71 12.68
N VAL A 209 9.61 12.97 13.71
CA VAL A 209 10.18 13.50 14.95
C VAL A 209 11.52 12.83 15.23
N ARG A 210 12.44 13.55 15.87
CA ARG A 210 13.75 13.04 16.28
C ARG A 210 13.71 12.72 17.77
N ALA A 211 14.07 11.51 18.15
CA ALA A 211 14.20 11.12 19.54
C ALA A 211 15.32 11.91 20.23
N VAL A 212 15.02 12.58 21.34
CA VAL A 212 16.02 13.34 22.13
C VAL A 212 16.64 12.50 23.25
N SER A 213 16.07 11.32 23.52
CA SER A 213 16.56 10.37 24.51
C SER A 213 16.24 8.95 24.06
N SER A 214 17.07 7.98 24.43
CA SER A 214 16.80 6.57 24.19
C SER A 214 15.66 6.04 25.08
N HIS A 215 14.89 5.09 24.56
CA HIS A 215 13.83 4.41 25.30
C HIS A 215 13.79 2.93 24.93
N VAL A 216 13.69 2.08 25.96
CA VAL A 216 13.49 0.65 25.81
C VAL A 216 12.04 0.35 26.18
N ALA A 217 11.31 -0.29 25.27
CA ALA A 217 9.91 -0.65 25.45
C ALA A 217 9.73 -1.51 26.71
N SER A 218 8.78 -1.12 27.56
CA SER A 218 8.38 -1.87 28.75
C SER A 218 7.22 -2.82 28.48
N SER A 219 6.53 -2.65 27.35
CA SER A 219 5.43 -3.51 26.89
C SER A 219 5.52 -3.79 25.38
N PRO A 220 4.86 -4.84 24.86
CA PRO A 220 4.86 -5.16 23.44
C PRO A 220 4.28 -4.06 22.54
N ASP A 221 3.45 -3.18 23.10
CA ASP A 221 2.80 -2.09 22.40
C ASP A 221 3.66 -0.82 22.37
N GLU A 222 4.78 -0.79 23.09
CA GLU A 222 5.71 0.35 23.15
C GLU A 222 6.84 0.21 22.12
N LEU A 223 7.33 1.36 21.65
CA LEU A 223 8.40 1.44 20.68
C LEU A 223 9.76 1.56 21.36
N THR A 224 10.69 0.67 21.05
CA THR A 224 12.11 0.86 21.39
C THR A 224 12.79 1.74 20.36
N PHE A 225 13.51 2.76 20.80
CA PHE A 225 14.27 3.69 19.96
C PHE A 225 15.49 4.25 20.69
N ARG A 226 16.48 4.71 19.92
CA ARG A 226 17.70 5.34 20.40
C ARG A 226 17.61 6.86 20.26
N THR A 227 18.47 7.56 20.98
CA THR A 227 18.68 8.99 20.75
C THR A 227 19.03 9.22 19.27
N ASP A 228 18.51 10.29 18.69
CA ASP A 228 18.62 10.69 17.29
C ASP A 228 17.87 9.83 16.25
N ASP A 229 17.19 8.76 16.66
CA ASP A 229 16.31 8.02 15.77
C ASP A 229 15.21 8.92 15.21
N ILE A 230 14.98 8.82 13.90
CA ILE A 230 13.84 9.46 13.23
C ILE A 230 12.64 8.53 13.34
N ILE A 231 11.64 8.96 14.10
CA ILE A 231 10.38 8.25 14.28
C ILE A 231 9.35 8.88 13.35
N THR A 232 8.72 8.05 12.53
CA THR A 232 7.60 8.49 11.69
C THR A 232 6.31 8.38 12.48
N VAL A 233 5.66 9.50 12.77
CA VAL A 233 4.42 9.55 13.56
C VAL A 233 3.24 9.09 12.69
N ILE A 234 2.54 8.07 13.17
CA ILE A 234 1.35 7.49 12.53
C ILE A 234 0.09 8.15 13.09
N GLU A 235 0.01 8.29 14.40
CA GLU A 235 -1.17 8.79 15.11
C GLU A 235 -0.74 9.65 16.31
N LYS A 236 -1.38 10.81 16.46
CA LYS A 236 -1.24 11.66 17.64
C LYS A 236 -2.42 11.42 18.58
N SER A 237 -2.13 11.20 19.84
CA SER A 237 -3.11 11.25 20.92
C SER A 237 -2.82 12.45 21.82
N ASP A 238 -3.70 13.43 21.77
CA ASP A 238 -3.58 14.66 22.58
C ASP A 238 -3.91 14.43 24.06
N LYS A 239 -4.55 13.29 24.39
CA LYS A 239 -5.05 13.01 25.74
C LYS A 239 -4.03 12.32 26.65
N SER A 240 -3.09 11.57 26.08
CA SER A 240 -2.17 10.69 26.84
C SER A 240 -0.71 11.12 26.79
N GLY A 241 -0.31 12.02 25.88
CA GLY A 241 1.11 12.29 25.59
C GLY A 241 1.85 11.10 24.94
N MET A 242 1.12 10.03 24.62
CA MET A 242 1.64 8.84 23.94
C MET A 242 1.17 8.85 22.50
N TRP A 243 2.10 8.94 21.56
CA TRP A 243 1.82 8.87 20.13
C TRP A 243 2.16 7.48 19.59
N THR A 244 1.57 7.10 18.46
CA THR A 244 1.94 5.86 17.75
C THR A 244 2.89 6.22 16.62
N GLY A 245 4.02 5.52 16.51
CA GLY A 245 5.02 5.80 15.49
C GLY A 245 5.71 4.55 14.97
N VAL A 246 6.47 4.74 13.90
CA VAL A 246 7.33 3.73 13.29
C VAL A 246 8.78 4.12 13.55
N SER A 247 9.56 3.21 14.15
CA SER A 247 11.00 3.41 14.29
C SER A 247 11.72 3.32 12.94
N PRO A 248 12.99 3.72 12.86
CA PRO A 248 13.79 3.53 11.65
C PRO A 248 13.80 2.08 11.14
N LEU A 249 13.65 1.09 12.03
CA LEU A 249 13.65 -0.33 11.70
C LEU A 249 12.28 -0.85 11.21
N GLY A 250 11.29 0.02 11.01
CA GLY A 250 9.96 -0.38 10.56
C GLY A 250 9.06 -0.97 11.66
N LYS A 251 9.51 -0.97 12.92
CA LYS A 251 8.68 -1.44 14.06
C LYS A 251 7.68 -0.36 14.44
N VAL A 252 6.45 -0.78 14.71
CA VAL A 252 5.39 0.12 15.17
C VAL A 252 5.18 -0.05 16.66
N GLY A 253 4.96 1.06 17.34
CA GLY A 253 4.65 1.07 18.76
C GLY A 253 4.32 2.48 19.25
N LYS A 254 3.85 2.54 20.49
CA LYS A 254 3.57 3.78 21.20
C LYS A 254 4.87 4.35 21.77
N PHE A 255 4.99 5.67 21.78
CA PHE A 255 6.11 6.39 22.37
C PHE A 255 5.65 7.71 22.99
N GLU A 256 6.35 8.17 24.02
CA GLU A 256 6.10 9.47 24.64
C GLU A 256 6.54 10.60 23.71
N CYS A 257 5.64 11.52 23.38
CA CYS A 257 5.95 12.64 22.49
C CYS A 257 6.98 13.61 23.12
N THR A 258 7.05 13.67 24.46
CA THR A 258 8.00 14.48 25.23
C THR A 258 9.45 14.02 25.07
N LYS A 259 9.68 12.77 24.66
CA LYS A 259 11.01 12.23 24.34
C LYS A 259 11.44 12.51 22.90
N THR A 260 10.73 13.41 22.20
CA THR A 260 10.99 13.74 20.81
C THR A 260 10.96 15.24 20.54
N SER A 261 11.62 15.65 19.46
CA SER A 261 11.63 17.01 18.92
C SER A 261 11.28 16.99 17.43
N ALA A 262 10.93 18.14 16.84
CA ALA A 262 10.66 18.22 15.40
C ALA A 262 11.90 17.80 14.59
N ALA A 263 11.74 16.87 13.65
CA ALA A 263 12.82 16.49 12.74
C ALA A 263 12.93 17.55 11.61
N GLY A 264 13.62 18.66 11.89
CA GLY A 264 13.83 19.76 10.94
C GLY A 264 13.78 21.11 11.66
N GLY A 265 14.78 21.97 11.47
CA GLY A 265 15.00 23.23 12.19
C GLY A 265 13.99 24.34 11.91
N GLY A 266 12.72 24.14 12.26
CA GLY A 266 11.68 25.16 12.36
C GLY A 266 11.15 25.27 13.80
N PRO A 267 10.59 26.42 14.21
CA PRO A 267 10.35 26.74 15.62
C PRO A 267 9.42 25.70 16.24
N GLY A 268 9.88 25.13 17.36
CA GLY A 268 9.20 24.04 18.04
C GLY A 268 7.78 24.40 18.49
N PRO A 269 6.90 23.39 18.70
CA PRO A 269 5.57 23.65 19.22
C PRO A 269 5.68 24.14 20.67
N THR A 270 5.41 25.44 20.86
CA THR A 270 5.19 26.05 22.17
C THR A 270 4.01 25.38 22.86
N SER A 271 4.20 24.90 24.08
CA SER A 271 3.14 24.41 24.96
C SER A 271 2.12 25.52 25.24
N PRO A 272 0.80 25.26 25.29
CA PRO A 272 -0.17 26.30 25.62
C PRO A 272 -0.07 26.66 27.11
N THR A 273 0.35 27.89 27.39
CA THR A 273 0.23 28.53 28.70
C THR A 273 -1.24 28.69 29.07
N ARG A 274 -1.57 28.27 30.29
CA ARG A 274 -2.91 28.32 30.89
C ARG A 274 -3.26 29.76 31.29
N GLU A 275 -3.98 30.49 30.43
CA GLU A 275 -4.54 31.80 30.80
C GLU A 275 -5.81 31.66 31.66
N LYS A 276 -5.81 32.33 32.81
CA LYS A 276 -6.97 32.57 33.67
C LYS A 276 -7.78 33.75 33.14
N LYS A 277 -9.09 33.57 32.91
CA LYS A 277 -10.14 34.60 33.02
C LYS A 277 -11.37 33.89 33.61
N GLY A 278 -12.05 34.35 34.66
CA GLY A 278 -12.39 35.72 35.00
C GLY A 278 -13.85 36.00 34.64
N SER A 279 -14.76 35.50 35.49
CA SER A 279 -16.11 36.00 35.81
C SER A 279 -16.97 36.74 34.76
N LYS A 280 -18.20 36.24 34.54
CA LYS A 280 -19.44 37.04 34.66
C LYS A 280 -20.71 36.17 34.70
N ALA A 281 -21.59 36.54 35.61
CA ALA A 281 -22.90 35.95 35.88
C ALA A 281 -24.00 36.53 34.97
N LYS A 282 -25.05 35.75 34.66
CA LYS A 282 -26.45 35.98 35.12
C LYS A 282 -27.51 35.14 34.38
N ARG A 283 -28.29 34.45 35.23
CA ARG A 283 -29.77 34.39 35.29
C ARG A 283 -30.55 33.40 34.40
N ALA A 284 -31.42 32.67 35.12
CA ALA A 284 -32.29 31.56 34.74
C ALA A 284 -33.45 31.91 33.80
N LYS A 285 -33.99 30.86 33.15
CA LYS A 285 -35.45 30.57 33.14
C LYS A 285 -35.72 29.09 32.84
N SER A 286 -36.80 28.63 33.46
CA SER A 286 -37.34 27.28 33.63
C SER A 286 -37.99 26.66 32.37
N GLY A 287 -38.00 25.32 32.28
CA GLY A 287 -38.92 24.56 31.42
C GLY A 287 -38.81 23.05 31.65
N LYS A 288 -39.88 22.43 32.18
CA LYS A 288 -40.04 21.00 32.46
C LYS A 288 -40.14 20.16 31.17
N SER A 289 -39.57 18.94 31.16
CA SER A 289 -40.32 17.66 31.17
C SER A 289 -39.57 16.44 30.59
N LYS A 290 -39.65 15.36 31.38
CA LYS A 290 -39.91 13.95 31.03
C LYS A 290 -38.81 13.10 30.39
N GLU A 291 -38.17 12.39 31.31
CA GLU A 291 -37.58 11.04 31.21
C GLU A 291 -38.61 10.01 30.68
N VAL A 292 -38.21 9.20 29.70
CA VAL A 292 -38.79 7.88 29.44
C VAL A 292 -37.63 6.89 29.28
N LYS A 293 -37.35 6.15 30.35
CA LYS A 293 -36.71 4.83 30.28
C LYS A 293 -37.74 3.83 29.76
N LYS A 294 -37.33 2.92 28.88
CA LYS A 294 -37.72 1.52 29.02
C LYS A 294 -36.69 0.60 28.38
N ARG A 295 -36.51 -0.51 29.08
CA ARG A 295 -35.43 -1.49 29.09
C ARG A 295 -35.90 -2.75 28.34
N CYS A 296 -35.00 -3.73 28.29
CA CYS A 296 -35.24 -5.18 28.15
C CYS A 296 -35.15 -5.73 26.71
N THR A 297 -34.55 -6.88 26.39
CA THR A 297 -33.86 -7.95 27.17
C THR A 297 -33.24 -8.94 26.16
N PHE A 298 -32.16 -9.63 26.56
CA PHE A 298 -31.55 -10.83 25.93
C PHE A 298 -32.46 -12.08 26.06
N PRO A 299 -32.24 -13.20 25.30
CA PRO A 299 -31.25 -14.26 25.65
C PRO A 299 -30.59 -14.92 24.40
N GLY A 300 -29.50 -15.69 24.43
CA GLY A 300 -28.63 -16.19 25.50
C GLY A 300 -27.57 -17.17 24.94
N LYS A 301 -26.44 -17.25 25.67
CA LYS A 301 -25.57 -18.40 26.02
C LYS A 301 -24.83 -19.23 24.95
N LEU A 302 -23.49 -19.10 24.93
CA LEU A 302 -22.42 -20.09 25.28
C LEU A 302 -22.12 -21.14 24.19
N THR A 303 -20.86 -21.44 23.82
CA THR A 303 -19.82 -22.07 24.68
C THR A 303 -18.38 -21.81 24.19
N LYS A 304 -17.42 -22.07 25.10
CA LYS A 304 -15.96 -21.90 24.98
C LYS A 304 -15.29 -23.15 24.37
N HIS A 305 -14.14 -22.99 23.70
CA HIS A 305 -12.85 -23.72 23.88
C HIS A 305 -12.09 -23.99 22.56
N LYS A 306 -10.93 -23.35 22.36
CA LYS A 306 -9.56 -23.94 22.48
C LYS A 306 -8.53 -23.10 21.72
N ARG A 307 -7.52 -22.63 22.47
CA ARG A 307 -6.20 -22.20 21.95
C ARG A 307 -5.44 -23.43 21.43
N LYS A 308 -4.60 -23.28 20.39
CA LYS A 308 -3.13 -23.52 20.42
C LYS A 308 -2.52 -23.66 18.99
N ARG A 309 -1.49 -22.84 18.75
CA ARG A 309 -0.30 -22.98 17.87
C ARG A 309 -0.47 -23.31 16.38
N ALA A 310 0.14 -22.45 15.55
CA ALA A 310 1.14 -22.89 14.57
C ALA A 310 2.25 -21.83 14.48
N LYS A 311 3.44 -22.22 14.92
CA LYS A 311 4.74 -21.64 14.57
C LYS A 311 5.26 -22.40 13.34
N ASP A 312 6.13 -21.73 12.58
CA ASP A 312 7.14 -22.28 11.67
C ASP A 312 6.64 -23.01 10.40
N ALA A 313 6.83 -22.34 9.25
CA ALA A 313 7.16 -22.98 7.98
C ALA A 313 7.82 -21.96 7.04
N CYS A 314 9.06 -21.57 7.37
CA CYS A 314 10.02 -21.13 6.37
C CYS A 314 10.66 -22.38 5.75
N GLY A 315 10.79 -22.40 4.43
CA GLY A 315 11.59 -23.41 3.72
C GLY A 315 10.80 -24.55 3.10
N ARG A 316 10.45 -24.40 1.82
CA ARG A 316 10.77 -25.41 0.81
C ARG A 316 10.72 -24.80 -0.59
N MET A 317 11.85 -24.96 -1.27
CA MET A 317 12.21 -24.53 -2.61
C MET A 317 12.00 -25.73 -3.55
N TRP A 318 11.38 -25.55 -4.72
CA TRP A 318 11.51 -26.45 -5.89
C TRP A 318 10.89 -25.84 -7.17
N PRO A 319 11.19 -26.38 -8.38
CA PRO A 319 12.04 -25.74 -9.38
C PRO A 319 11.26 -25.07 -10.52
N ALA A 320 11.99 -24.23 -11.25
CA ALA A 320 11.59 -23.73 -12.57
C ALA A 320 11.37 -24.89 -13.56
N VAL A 321 10.24 -24.86 -14.26
CA VAL A 321 10.02 -25.60 -15.50
C VAL A 321 9.60 -24.56 -16.54
N GLY A 322 10.51 -24.29 -17.48
CA GLY A 322 10.19 -23.51 -18.68
C GLY A 322 9.39 -24.33 -19.67
N PHE A 323 8.65 -23.68 -20.55
CA PHE A 323 8.59 -23.99 -21.99
C PHE A 323 7.74 -22.94 -22.73
N ASN A 324 8.10 -22.77 -24.00
CA ASN A 324 7.75 -21.74 -24.98
C ASN A 324 6.29 -21.75 -25.46
N GLN A 325 5.83 -20.60 -25.98
CA GLN A 325 5.32 -20.54 -27.36
C GLN A 325 5.32 -19.10 -27.91
N GLU A 326 5.87 -18.97 -29.12
CA GLU A 326 6.13 -17.77 -29.89
C GLU A 326 4.85 -17.11 -30.44
N MET A 327 4.87 -15.79 -30.63
CA MET A 327 4.05 -15.14 -31.65
C MET A 327 4.93 -14.22 -32.49
N ASN A 328 5.08 -14.60 -33.76
CA ASN A 328 5.64 -13.78 -34.83
C ASN A 328 4.75 -12.56 -35.05
N ILE A 329 5.33 -11.36 -34.99
CA ILE A 329 4.75 -10.16 -35.57
C ILE A 329 5.69 -9.72 -36.68
N SER A 330 5.27 -9.92 -37.93
CA SER A 330 5.95 -9.37 -39.10
C SER A 330 5.84 -7.85 -39.08
N VAL A 331 6.96 -7.16 -38.92
CA VAL A 331 7.07 -5.73 -39.25
C VAL A 331 7.50 -5.62 -40.70
N ASN A 332 6.61 -5.12 -41.54
CA ASN A 332 6.87 -4.76 -42.93
C ASN A 332 7.61 -3.41 -42.93
N PRO A 333 8.85 -3.30 -43.46
CA PRO A 333 9.53 -2.02 -43.57
C PRO A 333 9.12 -1.33 -44.87
N LEU A 334 8.33 -0.25 -44.79
CA LEU A 334 8.14 0.65 -45.92
C LEU A 334 9.38 1.54 -46.08
N SER A 335 10.20 1.15 -47.05
CA SER A 335 10.88 1.98 -48.06
C SER A 335 11.12 3.47 -47.73
N LEU A 336 12.38 3.81 -47.46
CA LEU A 336 12.95 5.10 -47.83
C LEU A 336 14.04 4.83 -48.87
N SER A 337 13.77 5.24 -50.11
CA SER A 337 14.76 5.28 -51.19
C SER A 337 14.87 6.71 -51.72
N LEU A 338 16.12 7.06 -52.04
CA LEU A 338 16.60 8.17 -52.88
C LEU A 338 16.59 9.57 -52.24
N ASN A 339 17.63 10.40 -52.32
CA ASN A 339 19.00 10.29 -52.85
C ASN A 339 19.82 11.51 -52.36
N PRO A 340 21.16 11.50 -52.47
CA PRO A 340 22.05 12.59 -52.02
C PRO A 340 22.24 13.67 -53.11
N THR A 341 22.47 14.93 -52.72
CA THR A 341 23.47 15.85 -53.31
C THR A 341 23.42 17.27 -52.72
N ALA A 342 24.62 17.87 -52.68
CA ALA A 342 24.96 19.30 -52.65
C ALA A 342 24.90 20.06 -51.30
N GLY A 343 26.07 20.55 -50.89
CA GLY A 343 26.30 21.50 -49.80
C GLY A 343 27.67 21.33 -49.18
#